data_AF-A0A0G1YWK0-F1
#
_entry.id   AF-A0A0G1YWK0-F1
#
_cell.length_a   1.000
_cell.length_b   1.000
_cell.length_c   1.000
_cell.angle_alpha   90.00
_cell.angle_beta   90.00
_cell.angle_gamma   90.00
#
_symmetry.space_group_name_H-M   'P 1'
#
loop_
_entity.id
_entity.type
_entity.pdbx_description
1 polymer ?
#
loop_
_entity_poly.entity_id
_entity_poly.type
_entity_poly.pdbx_seq_one_letter_code
_entity_poly.pdbx_strand_id
1 'polypeptide(L)'
;MNDQNKELPTTLHTLGFSEKEAIVYIALLELGHGTVTEIARKAGINRTTGYDILDSLVSKGIVNATGKEPKQEFAAEPPEAVIMYLKRGAELAKERIEKAGTLLPQLRSVHAAQNRPRIKFYEGTDGLKLSQTISNGVRRKVSLSALFSR
;
A
#
# COMPACT_ATOMS: atom_id res chain seq x y z
N MET A 1 24.58 27.01 7.07
CA MET A 1 23.46 26.09 6.76
C MET A 1 22.71 25.89 8.08
N ASN A 2 21.44 26.30 8.16
CA ASN A 2 20.65 26.19 9.39
C ASN A 2 20.43 24.71 9.74
N ASP A 3 20.64 24.32 11.00
CA ASP A 3 20.49 22.95 11.47
C ASP A 3 19.10 22.33 11.19
N GLN A 4 18.07 23.18 11.06
CA GLN A 4 16.71 22.79 10.69
C GLN A 4 16.60 22.14 9.29
N ASN A 5 17.49 22.48 8.35
CA ASN A 5 17.43 21.92 7.00
C ASN A 5 17.99 20.50 6.92
N LYS A 6 18.74 20.05 7.93
CA LYS A 6 19.42 18.75 7.92
C LYS A 6 18.44 17.58 8.08
N GLU A 7 17.29 17.84 8.69
CA GLU A 7 16.24 16.83 8.95
C GLU A 7 15.20 16.73 7.83
N LEU A 8 15.17 17.68 6.88
CA LEU A 8 14.19 17.70 5.79
C LEU A 8 14.19 16.41 4.96
N PRO A 9 15.34 15.83 4.55
CA PRO A 9 15.33 14.60 3.77
C PRO A 9 14.74 13.42 4.55
N THR A 10 15.05 13.33 5.84
CA THR A 10 14.54 12.28 6.72
C THR A 10 13.04 12.40 6.92
N THR A 11 12.53 13.62 7.14
CA THR A 11 11.09 13.86 7.27
C THR A 11 10.36 13.53 5.98
N LEU A 12 10.86 13.97 4.82
CA LEU A 12 10.28 13.60 3.52
C LEU A 12 10.28 12.08 3.32
N HIS A 13 11.32 11.38 3.76
CA HIS A 13 11.36 9.92 3.69
C HIS A 13 10.20 9.27 4.48
N THR A 14 9.89 9.77 5.67
CA THR A 14 8.73 9.28 6.45
C THR A 14 7.39 9.55 5.78
N LEU A 15 7.31 10.54 4.88
CA LEU A 15 6.13 10.88 4.09
C LEU A 15 5.99 10.04 2.81
N GLY A 16 6.87 9.06 2.60
CA GLY A 16 6.79 8.14 1.45
C GLY A 16 7.58 8.60 0.22
N PHE A 17 8.50 9.55 0.37
CA PHE A 17 9.50 9.87 -0.64
C PHE A 17 10.72 8.96 -0.48
N SER A 18 11.35 8.56 -1.58
CA SER A 18 12.67 7.93 -1.49
C SER A 18 13.73 8.94 -1.04
N GLU A 19 14.85 8.45 -0.51
CA GLU A 19 15.96 9.30 -0.11
C GLU A 19 16.45 10.20 -1.26
N LYS A 20 16.57 9.63 -2.47
CA LYS A 20 16.98 10.39 -3.66
C LYS A 20 15.93 11.40 -4.11
N GLU A 21 14.64 11.05 -4.05
CA GLU A 21 13.55 12.00 -4.33
C GLU A 21 13.59 13.19 -3.39
N ALA A 22 13.80 12.95 -2.09
CA ALA A 22 13.87 14.01 -1.10
C ALA A 22 15.05 14.97 -1.39
N ILE A 23 16.23 14.42 -1.69
CA ILE A 23 17.42 15.21 -2.05
C ILE A 23 17.17 16.05 -3.31
N VAL A 24 16.60 15.44 -4.35
CA VAL A 24 16.31 16.15 -5.62
C VAL A 24 15.25 17.24 -5.44
N TYR A 25 14.19 16.95 -4.69
CA TYR A 25 13.14 17.93 -4.42
C TYR A 25 13.66 19.13 -3.62
N ILE A 26 14.48 18.90 -2.59
CA ILE A 26 15.13 19.98 -1.83
C ILE A 26 16.08 20.78 -2.72
N ALA A 27 16.89 20.11 -3.54
CA ALA A 27 17.78 20.78 -4.48
C ALA A 27 17.02 21.68 -5.46
N LEU A 28 15.86 21.22 -5.95
CA LEU A 28 14.99 22.00 -6.83
C LEU A 28 14.32 23.17 -6.09
N LEU A 29 13.84 22.98 -4.86
CA LEU A 29 13.30 24.07 -4.03
C LEU A 29 14.34 25.18 -3.80
N GLU A 30 15.60 24.82 -3.55
CA GLU A 30 16.68 25.79 -3.38
C GLU A 30 17.10 26.48 -4.68
N LEU A 31 16.84 25.87 -5.85
CA LEU A 31 17.07 26.48 -7.16
C LEU A 31 15.88 27.33 -7.63
N GLY A 32 14.67 27.00 -7.17
CA GLY A 32 13.39 27.49 -7.70
C GLY A 32 13.00 26.76 -8.98
N HIS A 33 13.86 26.78 -9.99
CA HIS A 33 13.67 26.08 -11.26
C HIS A 33 15.00 25.71 -11.92
N GLY A 34 14.97 24.83 -12.91
CA GLY A 34 16.15 24.49 -13.71
C GLY A 34 15.96 23.28 -14.61
N THR A 35 16.99 23.01 -15.40
CA THR A 35 17.08 21.80 -16.22
C THR A 35 17.49 20.59 -15.39
N VAL A 36 17.26 19.38 -15.90
CA VAL A 36 17.73 18.13 -15.25
C VAL A 36 19.22 18.17 -14.93
N THR A 37 20.03 18.78 -15.80
CA THR A 37 21.48 18.89 -15.60
C THR A 37 21.83 19.75 -14.38
N GLU A 38 21.17 20.89 -14.22
CA GLU A 38 21.41 21.81 -13.10
C GLU A 38 20.96 21.20 -11.79
N ILE A 39 19.78 20.57 -11.80
CA ILE A 39 19.18 19.93 -10.63
C ILE A 39 20.01 18.71 -10.22
N ALA A 40 20.36 17.83 -11.16
CA ALA A 40 21.17 16.64 -10.88
C ALA A 40 22.56 16.99 -10.33
N ARG A 41 23.19 18.04 -10.89
CA ARG A 41 24.47 18.55 -10.39
C ARG A 41 24.34 19.04 -8.94
N LYS A 42 23.27 19.77 -8.61
CA LYS A 42 23.06 20.26 -7.25
C LYS A 42 22.69 19.15 -6.27
N ALA A 43 21.89 18.19 -6.70
CA ALA A 43 21.50 17.02 -5.93
C ALA A 43 22.60 15.96 -5.79
N GLY A 44 23.72 16.09 -6.52
CA GLY A 44 24.83 15.14 -6.49
C GLY A 44 24.50 13.77 -7.11
N ILE A 45 23.60 13.74 -8.10
CA ILE A 45 23.18 12.50 -8.78
C ILE A 45 23.52 12.54 -10.28
N ASN A 46 23.50 11.37 -10.92
CA ASN A 46 23.67 11.30 -12.37
C ASN A 46 22.39 11.79 -13.10
N ARG A 47 22.57 12.23 -14.36
CA ARG A 47 21.49 12.82 -15.16
C ARG A 47 20.36 11.82 -15.47
N THR A 48 20.68 10.56 -15.75
CA THR A 48 19.69 9.52 -16.04
C THR A 48 18.74 9.32 -14.87
N THR A 49 19.28 9.15 -13.67
CA THR A 49 18.51 9.08 -12.41
C THR A 49 17.77 10.38 -12.12
N GLY A 50 18.30 11.52 -12.56
CA GLY A 50 17.62 12.81 -12.46
C GLY A 50 16.31 12.85 -13.25
N TYR A 51 16.28 12.30 -14.47
CA TYR A 51 15.05 12.20 -15.27
C TYR A 51 14.00 11.35 -14.56
N ASP A 52 14.36 10.12 -14.17
CA ASP A 52 13.41 9.20 -13.52
C ASP A 52 12.80 9.79 -12.24
N ILE A 53 13.63 10.48 -11.44
CA ILE A 53 13.19 11.10 -10.19
C ILE A 53 12.30 12.30 -10.48
N LEU A 54 12.68 13.19 -11.40
CA LEU A 54 11.88 14.36 -11.71
C LEU A 54 10.53 13.98 -12.30
N ASP A 55 10.48 12.96 -13.16
CA ASP A 55 9.22 12.42 -13.68
C ASP A 55 8.36 11.82 -12.57
N SER A 56 8.96 11.11 -11.61
CA SER A 56 8.24 10.66 -10.41
C SER A 56 7.66 11.83 -9.62
N LEU A 57 8.45 12.88 -9.35
CA LEU A 57 8.00 14.06 -8.61
C LEU A 57 6.90 14.83 -9.36
N VAL A 58 6.96 14.88 -10.69
CA VAL A 58 5.91 15.43 -11.55
C VAL A 58 4.63 14.60 -11.45
N SER A 59 4.74 13.26 -11.50
CA SER A 59 3.58 12.36 -11.35
C SER A 59 2.91 12.50 -9.97
N LYS A 60 3.69 12.85 -8.94
CA LYS A 60 3.19 13.17 -7.59
C LYS A 60 2.51 14.55 -7.53
N GLY A 61 2.76 15.40 -8.51
CA GLY A 61 2.20 16.75 -8.65
C GLY A 61 2.81 17.76 -7.67
N ILE A 62 4.07 17.57 -7.32
CA ILE A 62 4.85 18.48 -6.44
C ILE A 62 5.99 19.19 -7.20
N VAL A 63 6.18 18.82 -8.46
CA VAL A 63 7.07 19.44 -9.42
C VAL A 63 6.29 19.64 -10.70
N ASN A 64 6.54 20.74 -11.38
CA ASN A 64 6.04 21.02 -12.71
C ASN A 64 7.16 20.84 -13.73
N ALA A 65 6.80 20.39 -14.93
CA ALA A 65 7.71 20.31 -16.06
C ALA A 65 7.16 21.10 -17.23
N THR A 66 7.99 21.96 -17.80
CA THR A 66 7.64 22.80 -18.95
C THR A 66 8.62 22.57 -20.10
N GLY A 67 8.15 22.84 -21.31
CA GLY A 67 8.92 22.62 -22.53
C GLY A 67 8.87 21.16 -23.02
N LYS A 68 9.83 20.81 -23.87
CA LYS A 68 10.00 19.47 -24.44
C LYS A 68 11.48 19.11 -24.44
N GLU A 69 11.76 17.82 -24.45
CA GLU A 69 13.13 17.35 -24.62
C GLU A 69 13.79 17.95 -25.88
N PRO A 70 15.09 18.29 -25.82
CA PRO A 70 16.01 18.13 -24.68
C PRO A 70 16.04 19.33 -23.72
N LYS A 71 15.24 20.38 -23.93
CA LYS A 71 15.24 21.62 -23.14
C LYS A 71 14.07 21.68 -22.15
N GLN A 72 13.79 20.55 -21.50
CA GLN A 72 12.75 20.49 -20.47
C GLN A 72 13.24 21.17 -19.20
N GLU A 73 12.45 22.09 -18.69
CA GLU A 73 12.68 22.79 -17.43
C GLU A 73 11.72 22.27 -16.37
N PHE A 74 12.20 22.23 -15.13
CA PHE A 74 11.44 21.77 -13.99
C PHE A 74 11.40 22.88 -12.95
N ALA A 75 10.26 23.03 -12.28
CA ALA A 75 10.08 23.97 -11.19
C ALA A 75 9.40 23.25 -10.02
N ALA A 76 9.85 23.53 -8.81
CA ALA A 76 9.13 23.03 -7.63
C ALA A 76 7.78 23.73 -7.53
N GLU A 77 6.72 22.95 -7.30
CA GLU A 77 5.45 23.53 -6.86
C GLU A 77 5.60 24.07 -5.44
N PRO A 78 4.71 24.98 -4.99
CA PRO A 78 4.71 25.46 -3.62
C PRO A 78 4.75 24.30 -2.60
N PRO A 79 5.44 24.43 -1.46
CA PRO A 79 5.58 23.34 -0.47
C PRO A 79 4.24 22.71 -0.02
N GLU A 80 3.15 23.47 -0.06
CA GLU A 80 1.78 23.02 0.19
C GLU A 80 1.35 21.88 -0.74
N ALA A 81 1.95 21.76 -1.93
CA ALA A 81 1.70 20.67 -2.86
C ALA A 81 2.02 19.30 -2.25
N VAL A 82 2.98 19.21 -1.32
CA VAL A 82 3.28 17.97 -0.58
C VAL A 82 2.07 17.52 0.22
N ILE A 83 1.39 18.45 0.91
CA ILE A 83 0.18 18.17 1.68
C ILE A 83 -0.94 17.71 0.74
N MET A 84 -1.09 18.36 -0.42
CA MET A 84 -2.09 17.99 -1.42
C MET A 84 -1.84 16.59 -2.00
N TYR A 85 -0.59 16.24 -2.26
CA TYR A 85 -0.19 14.89 -2.67
C TYR A 85 -0.58 13.85 -1.63
N LEU A 86 -0.25 14.08 -0.36
CA LEU A 86 -0.58 13.16 0.73
C LEU A 86 -2.10 13.00 0.92
N LYS A 87 -2.87 14.10 0.82
CA LYS A 87 -4.33 14.05 0.88
C LYS A 87 -4.92 13.22 -0.25
N ARG A 88 -4.44 13.39 -1.49
CA ARG A 88 -4.84 12.54 -2.63
C ARG A 88 -4.53 11.06 -2.36
N GLY A 89 -3.33 10.78 -1.83
CA GLY A 89 -2.92 9.42 -1.45
C GLY A 89 -3.83 8.80 -0.39
N ALA A 90 -4.22 9.56 0.63
CA ALA A 90 -5.11 9.11 1.68
C ALA A 90 -6.52 8.77 1.16
N GLU A 91 -7.08 9.60 0.26
CA GLU A 91 -8.39 9.32 -0.34
C GLU A 91 -8.33 8.06 -1.22
N LEU A 92 -7.30 7.92 -2.05
CA LEU A 92 -7.08 6.71 -2.84
C LEU A 92 -6.91 5.47 -1.96
N ALA A 93 -6.24 5.58 -0.82
CA ALA A 93 -6.10 4.48 0.12
C ALA A 93 -7.45 4.09 0.73
N LYS A 94 -8.29 5.07 1.09
CA LYS A 94 -9.65 4.84 1.58
C LYS A 94 -10.50 4.11 0.54
N GLU A 95 -10.49 4.56 -0.71
CA GLU A 95 -11.18 3.87 -1.81
C GLU A 95 -10.68 2.43 -2.01
N ARG A 96 -9.37 2.21 -1.90
CA ARG A 96 -8.77 0.86 -2.01
C ARG A 96 -9.22 -0.04 -0.86
N ILE A 97 -9.33 0.48 0.35
CA ILE A 97 -9.84 -0.25 1.52
C ILE A 97 -11.30 -0.65 1.31
N GLU A 98 -12.14 0.26 0.81
CA GLU A 98 -13.55 -0.03 0.51
C GLU A 98 -13.69 -1.12 -0.56
N LYS A 99 -12.90 -1.03 -1.65
CA LYS A 99 -12.83 -2.08 -2.69
C LYS A 99 -12.31 -3.40 -2.15
N ALA A 100 -11.32 -3.40 -1.25
CA ALA A 100 -10.86 -4.63 -0.60
C ALA A 100 -11.97 -5.24 0.29
N GLY A 101 -12.79 -4.39 0.92
CA GLY A 101 -13.99 -4.77 1.66
C GLY A 101 -14.99 -5.57 0.84
N THR A 102 -15.19 -5.23 -0.44
CA THR A 102 -16.13 -5.93 -1.32
C THR A 102 -15.59 -7.28 -1.82
N LEU A 103 -14.26 -7.41 -1.91
CA LEU A 103 -13.59 -8.65 -2.31
C LEU A 103 -13.43 -9.67 -1.16
N LEU A 104 -13.50 -9.20 0.09
CA LEU A 104 -13.27 -10.00 1.31
C LEU A 104 -14.05 -11.33 1.36
N PRO A 105 -15.35 -11.41 1.00
CA PRO A 105 -16.10 -12.67 0.99
C PRO A 105 -15.52 -13.70 -0.01
N GLN A 106 -15.09 -13.26 -1.18
CA GLN A 106 -14.49 -14.11 -2.20
C GLN A 106 -13.14 -14.65 -1.73
N LEU A 107 -12.30 -13.77 -1.16
CA LEU A 107 -11.02 -14.15 -0.58
C LEU A 107 -11.18 -15.15 0.58
N ARG A 108 -12.18 -14.96 1.45
CA ARG A 108 -12.53 -15.92 2.52
C ARG A 108 -12.91 -17.29 1.95
N SER A 109 -13.66 -17.31 0.84
CA SER A 109 -14.07 -18.57 0.19
C SER A 109 -12.87 -19.33 -0.38
N VAL A 110 -11.94 -18.63 -1.04
CA VAL A 110 -10.69 -19.21 -1.54
C VAL A 110 -9.83 -19.75 -0.38
N HIS A 111 -9.69 -18.98 0.70
CA HIS A 111 -8.93 -19.40 1.88
C HIS A 111 -9.55 -20.62 2.58
N ALA A 112 -10.88 -20.66 2.71
CA ALA A 112 -11.59 -21.80 3.30
C ALA A 112 -11.49 -23.07 2.45
N ALA A 113 -11.45 -22.95 1.12
CA ALA A 113 -11.28 -24.10 0.22
C ALA A 113 -9.91 -24.77 0.37
N GLN A 114 -8.85 -24.01 0.66
CA GLN A 114 -7.51 -24.53 0.91
C GLN A 114 -7.39 -25.24 2.27
N ASN A 115 -8.15 -24.78 3.28
CA ASN A 115 -8.14 -25.34 4.64
C ASN A 115 -9.25 -26.37 4.90
N ARG A 116 -9.84 -26.96 3.85
CA ARG A 116 -10.79 -28.08 4.06
C ARG A 116 -10.03 -29.26 4.66
N PRO A 117 -10.41 -29.77 5.86
CA PRO A 117 -9.82 -30.99 6.39
C PRO A 117 -10.08 -32.11 5.39
N ARG A 118 -9.01 -32.71 4.87
CA ARG A 118 -9.09 -33.90 4.02
C ARG A 118 -9.57 -35.04 4.90
N ILE A 119 -10.88 -35.30 4.89
CA ILE A 119 -11.44 -36.52 5.48
C ILE A 119 -10.85 -37.67 4.66
N LYS A 120 -9.84 -38.36 5.21
CA LYS A 120 -9.38 -39.64 4.69
C LYS A 120 -10.48 -40.65 5.00
N PHE A 121 -11.34 -40.89 4.02
CA PHE A 121 -12.21 -42.07 4.03
C PHE A 121 -11.29 -43.28 3.96
N TYR A 122 -11.12 -43.97 5.08
CA TYR A 122 -10.64 -45.34 5.07
C TYR A 122 -11.85 -46.21 4.73
N GLU A 123 -11.99 -46.58 3.46
CA GLU A 123 -12.83 -47.70 3.07
C GLU A 123 -12.17 -48.98 3.57
N GLY A 124 -12.75 -49.54 4.62
CA GLY A 124 -12.48 -50.88 5.13
C GLY A 124 -13.70 -51.26 5.97
N THR A 125 -14.19 -52.48 5.82
CA THR A 125 -15.48 -52.96 6.33
C THR A 125 -15.66 -52.98 7.86
N ASP A 126 -14.80 -52.29 8.62
CA ASP A 126 -14.92 -52.00 10.05
C ASP A 126 -15.37 -50.55 10.32
N GLY A 127 -16.14 -49.98 9.39
CA GLY A 127 -16.48 -48.56 9.27
C GLY A 127 -17.53 -48.00 10.25
N LEU A 128 -17.55 -48.39 11.53
CA LEU A 128 -18.46 -47.79 12.53
C LEU A 128 -17.80 -47.61 13.89
N LYS A 129 -16.67 -46.90 13.96
CA LYS A 129 -16.14 -46.38 15.23
C LYS A 129 -15.19 -45.19 15.03
N LEU A 130 -15.60 -44.21 14.23
CA LEU A 130 -14.86 -42.94 14.15
C LEU A 130 -15.56 -41.85 14.97
N SER A 131 -15.18 -41.81 16.25
CA SER A 131 -14.93 -40.60 17.04
C SER A 131 -15.95 -39.45 16.87
N GLN A 132 -17.02 -39.50 17.66
CA GLN A 132 -17.80 -38.33 18.07
C GLN A 132 -17.00 -37.38 19.00
N THR A 133 -15.66 -37.40 18.97
CA THR A 133 -14.81 -36.75 19.97
C THR A 133 -13.99 -35.60 19.41
N ILE A 134 -14.46 -34.84 18.42
CA ILE A 134 -14.01 -33.44 18.27
C ILE A 134 -15.19 -32.60 17.76
N SER A 135 -16.03 -32.13 18.69
CA SER A 135 -16.32 -30.69 18.88
C SER A 135 -17.46 -30.55 19.90
N ASN A 136 -17.09 -30.67 21.18
CA ASN A 136 -17.90 -30.12 22.26
C ASN A 136 -18.06 -28.60 22.02
N GLY A 137 -19.28 -28.12 21.85
CA GLY A 137 -19.51 -26.68 21.79
C GLY A 137 -20.84 -26.15 21.28
N VAL A 138 -21.92 -26.94 21.21
CA VAL A 138 -23.26 -26.36 20.96
C VAL A 138 -24.27 -26.95 21.95
N ARG A 139 -24.43 -26.29 23.09
CA ARG A 139 -25.64 -26.41 23.93
C ARG A 139 -26.80 -25.81 23.14
N ARG A 140 -27.77 -26.64 22.73
CA ARG A 140 -29.17 -26.21 22.63
C ARG A 140 -30.08 -27.26 23.25
N LYS A 141 -30.68 -26.87 24.38
CA LYS A 141 -31.87 -27.52 24.95
C LYS A 141 -32.94 -27.58 23.88
N VAL A 142 -33.50 -28.75 23.61
CA VAL A 142 -34.91 -28.87 23.22
C VAL A 142 -35.47 -30.08 23.96
N SER A 143 -36.33 -29.80 24.92
CA SER A 143 -37.19 -30.78 25.56
C SER A 143 -38.39 -31.01 24.65
N LEU A 144 -38.77 -32.25 24.40
CA LEU A 144 -40.12 -32.68 23.99
C LEU A 144 -40.17 -34.22 24.03
N SER A 145 -40.39 -34.78 25.21
CA SER A 145 -40.85 -36.16 25.38
C SER A 145 -42.37 -36.19 25.26
N ALA A 146 -42.87 -36.63 24.11
CA ALA A 146 -44.26 -37.00 23.94
C ALA A 146 -44.34 -38.28 23.10
N LEU A 147 -45.03 -39.28 23.68
CA LEU A 147 -45.59 -40.51 23.09
C LEU A 147 -44.62 -41.63 22.70
N PHE A 148 -44.67 -42.73 23.45
CA PHE A 148 -45.41 -43.96 23.09
C PHE A 148 -45.36 -44.91 24.32
N SER A 149 -46.49 -45.10 25.01
CA SER A 149 -47.40 -46.24 24.84
C SER A 149 -46.92 -47.52 25.53
N ARG A 150 -47.51 -47.82 26.70
CA ARG A 150 -48.10 -49.13 26.99
C ARG A 150 -49.14 -48.99 28.10
#